data_AF-A0A0A0NJ89-F1
#
_entry.id   AF-A0A0A0NJ89-F1
#
_cell.length_a   1.000
_cell.length_b   1.000
_cell.length_c   1.000
_cell.angle_alpha   90.00
_cell.angle_beta   90.00
_cell.angle_gamma   90.00
#
_symmetry.space_group_name_H-M   'P 1'
#
loop_
_entity.id
_entity.type
_entity.pdbx_description
1 polymer ?
#
loop_
_entity_poly.entity_id
_entity_poly.type
_entity_poly.pdbx_seq_one_letter_code
_entity_poly.pdbx_strand_id
1 'polypeptide(L)'
;MDTAATAPPGTGAEGATAAIRGRTRLVTRAGVLRQPRADPYWLALALFAAFTALSVCRYRRMATMSWDLGIFEQAIRAYAHFQAPIADLKGPGANILGDHFSPITALLGPVYRVFPGPVTLLVAQAALFAVSAVPVTRVAARLLGRGRGLAIGIAYGVSWGLQRAVDFDFHEICFAIPLIAFSLEAVIRGRWYAALLWAAPLVFVKEDMGATVAAIGAVVWIRARRDPERGPRAVPLAVALMGFGVAVSALALGVVIPGFNGAGSYDYWDKVGSGGDQTGTIPFGTALRTLLWILLPTTGLLALRSPLLLAAVPTLGWRFLSHDDHYWGTDWHYSAVLMPVALLALVDALDRVRDTHRPWLASYARQLPAAVCGAALALSSSMPLYGLTQGATYDKSPQTRAVERLLDRIPDGATVEANVGPISRLTSRCRVLWVGATQDIRPDYIALQEPPERTERQVIEYAGQLHPGSSYTPVGSTSGYFVLKRG
;
A
#
# COMPACT_ATOMS: atom_id res chain seq x y z
N MET A 1 51.05 73.91 -3.73
CA MET A 1 51.88 72.85 -3.13
C MET A 1 51.02 72.10 -2.13
N ASP A 2 50.62 70.90 -2.55
CA ASP A 2 50.17 69.71 -1.83
C ASP A 2 49.31 69.81 -0.56
N THR A 3 48.03 69.44 -0.74
CA THR A 3 47.17 68.90 0.30
C THR A 3 47.36 67.37 0.38
N ALA A 4 47.85 66.90 1.53
CA ALA A 4 48.00 65.48 1.84
C ALA A 4 46.63 64.82 2.08
N ALA A 5 46.32 63.78 1.30
CA ALA A 5 45.18 62.89 1.53
C ALA A 5 45.68 61.58 2.17
N THR A 6 45.23 61.30 3.39
CA THR A 6 45.40 60.03 4.09
C THR A 6 44.56 58.93 3.42
N ALA A 7 45.20 57.84 2.98
CA ALA A 7 44.54 56.65 2.47
C ALA A 7 43.97 55.78 3.61
N PRO A 8 42.81 55.11 3.43
CA PRO A 8 42.28 54.18 4.42
C PRO A 8 43.04 52.83 4.38
N PRO A 9 43.10 52.09 5.51
CA PRO A 9 43.88 50.86 5.59
C PRO A 9 43.24 49.74 4.75
N GLY A 10 44.09 49.08 3.97
CA GLY A 10 43.71 48.05 3.01
C GLY A 10 43.03 46.84 3.66
N THR A 11 41.93 46.41 3.06
CA THR A 11 41.36 45.07 3.23
C THR A 11 42.30 44.04 2.60
N GLY A 12 43.27 43.58 3.38
CA GLY A 12 44.21 42.56 2.95
C GLY A 12 43.50 41.26 2.51
N ALA A 13 44.11 40.55 1.57
CA ALA A 13 43.65 39.26 1.02
C ALA A 13 43.36 38.18 2.09
N GLU A 14 43.90 38.33 3.29
CA GLU A 14 43.63 37.49 4.47
C GLU A 14 42.19 37.64 5.01
N GLY A 15 41.61 38.85 4.96
CA GLY A 15 40.22 39.07 5.38
C GLY A 15 39.20 38.42 4.44
N ALA A 16 39.49 38.44 3.14
CA ALA A 16 38.67 37.79 2.12
C ALA A 16 38.71 36.25 2.24
N THR A 17 39.88 35.67 2.49
CA THR A 17 40.03 34.22 2.69
C THR A 17 39.42 33.74 4.01
N ALA A 18 39.49 34.52 5.09
CA ALA A 18 38.80 34.22 6.35
C ALA A 18 37.27 34.30 6.22
N ALA A 19 36.75 35.30 5.49
CA ALA A 19 35.32 35.43 5.21
C ALA A 19 34.78 34.29 4.32
N ILE A 20 35.56 33.87 3.32
CA ILE A 20 35.23 32.70 2.48
C ILE A 20 35.21 31.44 3.34
N ARG A 21 36.26 31.16 4.14
CA ARG A 21 36.30 29.99 5.05
C ARG A 21 35.16 29.99 6.08
N GLY A 22 34.80 31.16 6.60
CA GLY A 22 33.66 31.35 7.50
C GLY A 22 32.32 31.02 6.83
N ARG A 23 32.10 31.51 5.60
CA ARG A 23 30.95 31.16 4.75
C ARG A 23 30.92 29.68 4.41
N THR A 24 32.05 29.06 4.05
CA THR A 24 32.12 27.62 3.76
C THR A 24 31.79 26.80 5.00
N ARG A 25 32.33 27.16 6.18
CA ARG A 25 32.03 26.51 7.46
C ARG A 25 30.54 26.61 7.84
N LEU A 26 29.93 27.79 7.69
CA LEU A 26 28.51 28.00 7.95
C LEU A 26 27.61 27.23 6.98
N VAL A 27 27.97 27.16 5.69
CA VAL A 27 27.27 26.37 4.67
C VAL A 27 27.41 24.87 4.95
N THR A 28 28.58 24.37 5.36
CA THR A 28 28.76 22.97 5.78
C THR A 28 28.01 22.65 7.08
N ARG A 29 28.00 23.53 8.10
CA ARG A 29 27.22 23.32 9.33
C ARG A 29 25.71 23.34 9.05
N ALA A 30 25.24 24.25 8.19
CA ALA A 30 23.85 24.28 7.75
C ALA A 30 23.49 23.03 6.92
N GLY A 31 24.43 22.48 6.14
CA GLY A 31 24.31 21.21 5.43
C GLY A 31 24.19 20.01 6.39
N VAL A 32 25.00 19.95 7.44
CA VAL A 32 24.96 18.88 8.46
C VAL A 32 23.67 18.93 9.30
N LEU A 33 23.13 20.11 9.59
CA LEU A 33 21.83 20.27 10.26
C LEU A 33 20.61 19.93 9.36
N ARG A 34 20.81 19.91 8.04
CA ARG A 34 19.80 19.54 7.04
C ARG A 34 19.86 18.07 6.63
N GLN A 35 20.92 17.35 6.94
CA GLN A 35 20.95 15.91 6.67
C GLN A 35 20.05 15.17 7.68
N PRO A 36 19.13 14.32 7.21
CA PRO A 36 18.47 13.38 8.10
C PRO A 36 19.55 12.54 8.76
N ARG A 37 19.55 12.50 10.10
CA ARG A 37 20.35 11.53 10.86
C ARG A 37 19.69 10.15 10.70
N ALA A 38 19.69 9.35 11.75
CA ALA A 38 18.96 8.09 11.78
C ALA A 38 17.42 8.25 11.82
N ASP A 39 16.88 9.48 11.84
CA ASP A 39 15.43 9.73 12.05
C ASP A 39 14.50 8.97 11.07
N PRO A 40 14.75 8.94 9.74
CA PRO A 40 13.89 8.18 8.82
C PRO A 40 13.86 6.68 9.14
N TYR A 41 14.97 6.13 9.64
CA TYR A 41 15.10 4.71 9.97
C TYR A 41 14.46 4.37 11.31
N TRP A 42 14.62 5.24 12.32
CA TRP A 42 13.91 5.09 13.60
C TRP A 42 12.40 5.23 13.43
N LEU A 43 11.95 6.17 12.60
CA LEU A 43 10.54 6.29 12.27
C LEU A 43 10.03 5.05 11.54
N ALA A 44 10.76 4.55 10.53
CA ALA A 44 10.41 3.30 9.86
C ALA A 44 10.34 2.13 10.86
N LEU A 45 11.30 1.98 11.77
CA LEU A 45 11.28 0.95 12.80
C LEU A 45 10.05 1.07 13.72
N ALA A 46 9.71 2.29 14.14
CA ALA A 46 8.52 2.53 14.97
C ALA A 46 7.22 2.20 14.22
N LEU A 47 7.12 2.58 12.94
CA LEU A 47 5.97 2.25 12.09
C LEU A 47 5.87 0.75 11.84
N PHE A 48 6.99 0.07 11.61
CA PHE A 48 7.03 -1.39 11.49
C PHE A 48 6.47 -2.06 12.74
N ALA A 49 6.96 -1.67 13.92
CA ALA A 49 6.47 -2.19 15.19
C ALA A 49 4.96 -1.93 15.38
N ALA A 50 4.50 -0.71 15.08
CA ALA A 50 3.09 -0.34 15.22
C ALA A 50 2.18 -1.13 14.26
N PHE A 51 2.52 -1.19 12.97
CA PHE A 51 1.74 -1.92 11.96
C PHE A 51 1.75 -3.42 12.21
N THR A 52 2.91 -4.00 12.55
CA THR A 52 2.97 -5.41 12.93
C THR A 52 2.14 -5.70 14.17
N ALA A 53 2.24 -4.88 15.23
CA ALA A 53 1.44 -5.05 16.44
C ALA A 53 -0.06 -5.01 16.11
N LEU A 54 -0.49 -4.04 15.31
CA LEU A 54 -1.88 -3.88 14.90
C LEU A 54 -2.39 -5.10 14.12
N SER A 55 -1.73 -5.48 13.02
CA SER A 55 -2.15 -6.59 12.17
C SER A 55 -2.11 -7.94 12.92
N VAL A 56 -1.07 -8.18 13.73
CA VAL A 56 -0.94 -9.43 14.51
C VAL A 56 -1.98 -9.48 15.63
N CYS A 57 -2.28 -8.38 16.31
CA CYS A 57 -3.32 -8.36 17.33
C CYS A 57 -4.72 -8.56 16.73
N ARG A 58 -5.01 -7.96 15.57
CA ARG A 58 -6.24 -8.24 14.81
C ARG A 58 -6.33 -9.71 14.42
N TYR A 59 -5.25 -10.26 13.86
CA TYR A 59 -5.16 -11.68 13.54
C TYR A 59 -5.44 -12.54 14.78
N ARG A 60 -4.74 -12.32 15.90
CA ARG A 60 -4.89 -13.09 17.15
C ARG A 60 -6.30 -13.05 17.73
N ARG A 61 -7.06 -11.98 17.49
CA ARG A 61 -8.46 -11.83 17.95
C ARG A 61 -9.49 -12.32 16.93
N MET A 62 -9.04 -12.84 15.77
CA MET A 62 -9.91 -13.20 14.64
C MET A 62 -10.76 -12.03 14.15
N ALA A 63 -10.19 -10.83 14.17
CA ALA A 63 -10.80 -9.59 13.68
C ALA A 63 -10.38 -9.25 12.22
N THR A 64 -9.80 -10.22 11.52
CA THR A 64 -9.39 -10.13 10.11
C THR A 64 -10.55 -10.49 9.20
N MET A 65 -10.65 -9.85 8.03
CA MET A 65 -11.67 -10.21 7.02
C MET A 65 -11.27 -11.45 6.21
N SER A 66 -10.02 -11.90 6.35
CA SER A 66 -9.44 -13.23 6.04
C SER A 66 -9.61 -13.83 4.65
N TRP A 67 -10.53 -13.36 3.82
CA TRP A 67 -10.76 -13.83 2.46
C TRP A 67 -9.55 -13.57 1.56
N ASP A 68 -9.20 -12.30 1.34
CA ASP A 68 -8.02 -11.92 0.53
C ASP A 68 -6.73 -12.44 1.16
N LEU A 69 -6.61 -12.36 2.49
CA LEU A 69 -5.47 -12.92 3.21
C LEU A 69 -5.30 -14.42 2.93
N GLY A 70 -6.39 -15.18 2.89
CA GLY A 70 -6.38 -16.60 2.55
C GLY A 70 -6.01 -16.86 1.09
N ILE A 71 -6.53 -16.05 0.16
CA ILE A 71 -6.20 -16.15 -1.28
C ILE A 71 -4.70 -15.92 -1.51
N PHE A 72 -4.15 -14.83 -0.98
CA PHE A 72 -2.73 -14.54 -1.08
C PHE A 72 -1.87 -15.57 -0.37
N GLU A 73 -2.34 -16.11 0.75
CA GLU A 73 -1.62 -17.14 1.49
C GLU A 73 -1.52 -18.44 0.68
N GLN A 74 -2.60 -18.87 0.01
CA GLN A 74 -2.57 -20.03 -0.89
C GLN A 74 -1.60 -19.82 -2.06
N ALA A 75 -1.67 -18.65 -2.72
CA ALA A 75 -0.80 -18.31 -3.83
C ALA A 75 0.69 -18.23 -3.43
N ILE A 76 1.02 -17.53 -2.34
CA ILE A 76 2.40 -17.37 -1.86
C ILE A 76 2.96 -18.69 -1.35
N ARG A 77 2.16 -19.53 -0.69
CA ARG A 77 2.57 -20.88 -0.29
C ARG A 77 2.93 -21.73 -1.51
N ALA A 78 2.15 -21.66 -2.59
CA ALA A 78 2.46 -22.37 -3.82
C ALA A 78 3.77 -21.86 -4.46
N TYR A 79 3.96 -20.53 -4.55
CA TYR A 79 5.23 -19.96 -5.01
C TYR A 79 6.41 -20.38 -4.15
N ALA A 80 6.24 -20.43 -2.82
CA ALA A 80 7.25 -20.90 -1.91
C ALA A 80 7.70 -22.33 -2.25
N HIS A 81 6.83 -23.17 -2.83
CA HIS A 81 7.13 -24.54 -3.23
C HIS A 81 7.39 -24.72 -4.74
N PHE A 82 7.57 -23.63 -5.48
CA PHE A 82 7.75 -23.64 -6.95
C PHE A 82 6.60 -24.30 -7.70
N GLN A 83 5.38 -24.15 -7.16
CA GLN A 83 4.15 -24.65 -7.76
C GLN A 83 3.38 -23.52 -8.44
N ALA A 84 2.45 -23.88 -9.33
CA ALA A 84 1.50 -22.92 -9.88
C ALA A 84 0.69 -22.27 -8.73
N PRO A 85 0.46 -20.94 -8.76
CA PRO A 85 -0.17 -20.22 -7.66
C PRO A 85 -1.69 -20.42 -7.65
N ILE A 86 -2.10 -21.62 -7.25
CA ILE A 86 -3.52 -22.00 -7.15
C ILE A 86 -4.13 -21.41 -5.88
N ALA A 87 -5.26 -20.73 -6.04
CA ALA A 87 -6.08 -20.20 -4.97
C ALA A 87 -7.46 -20.87 -5.00
N ASP A 88 -7.59 -22.03 -4.36
CA ASP A 88 -8.84 -22.81 -4.27
C ASP A 88 -10.01 -22.01 -3.66
N LEU A 89 -9.74 -20.94 -2.91
CA LEU A 89 -10.77 -20.01 -2.43
C LEU A 89 -11.47 -19.27 -3.58
N LYS A 90 -10.79 -18.99 -4.70
CA LYS A 90 -11.39 -18.42 -5.91
C LYS A 90 -12.16 -19.43 -6.76
N GLY A 91 -12.08 -20.70 -6.39
CA GLY A 91 -12.62 -21.83 -7.14
C GLY A 91 -11.57 -22.95 -7.22
N PRO A 92 -11.99 -24.23 -7.18
CA PRO A 92 -11.09 -25.36 -7.30
C PRO A 92 -10.13 -25.24 -8.48
N GLY A 93 -8.82 -25.26 -8.20
CA GLY A 93 -7.80 -25.19 -9.26
C GLY A 93 -7.65 -23.81 -9.94
N ALA A 94 -8.31 -22.76 -9.44
CA ALA A 94 -8.19 -21.42 -9.99
C ALA A 94 -6.76 -20.88 -9.83
N ASN A 95 -6.15 -20.44 -10.93
CA ASN A 95 -4.84 -19.81 -10.90
C ASN A 95 -4.98 -18.32 -10.62
N ILE A 96 -4.29 -17.80 -9.60
CA ILE A 96 -4.43 -16.39 -9.20
C ILE A 96 -4.03 -15.40 -10.30
N LEU A 97 -3.16 -15.82 -11.23
CA LEU A 97 -2.78 -14.99 -12.38
C LEU A 97 -3.93 -14.79 -13.38
N GLY A 98 -4.99 -15.60 -13.31
CA GLY A 98 -6.24 -15.39 -14.03
C GLY A 98 -7.17 -14.39 -13.35
N ASP A 99 -6.84 -13.96 -12.13
CA ASP A 99 -7.61 -12.95 -11.40
C ASP A 99 -6.86 -11.61 -11.38
N HIS A 100 -5.66 -11.62 -10.81
CA HIS A 100 -4.79 -10.45 -10.73
C HIS A 100 -3.36 -10.80 -11.19
N PHE A 101 -2.79 -9.95 -12.04
CA PHE A 101 -1.40 -10.08 -12.45
C PHE A 101 -0.47 -9.51 -11.38
N SER A 102 -0.20 -10.31 -10.35
CA SER A 102 0.61 -9.93 -9.17
C SER A 102 1.81 -10.85 -8.88
N PRO A 103 2.64 -11.21 -9.89
CA PRO A 103 3.74 -12.16 -9.71
C PRO A 103 4.82 -11.68 -8.73
N ILE A 104 4.88 -10.39 -8.37
CA ILE A 104 5.83 -9.89 -7.37
C ILE A 104 5.67 -10.56 -6.00
N THR A 105 4.47 -11.07 -5.70
CA THR A 105 4.18 -11.77 -4.43
C THR A 105 5.03 -13.02 -4.24
N ALA A 106 5.55 -13.61 -5.34
CA ALA A 106 6.51 -14.71 -5.29
C ALA A 106 7.80 -14.38 -4.52
N LEU A 107 8.17 -13.10 -4.41
CA LEU A 107 9.32 -12.65 -3.61
C LEU A 107 9.17 -12.96 -2.12
N LEU A 108 7.95 -13.19 -1.62
CA LEU A 108 7.72 -13.63 -0.24
C LEU A 108 7.94 -15.13 -0.03
N GLY A 109 8.07 -15.92 -1.11
CA GLY A 109 8.23 -17.38 -1.05
C GLY A 109 9.35 -17.85 -0.11
N PRO A 110 10.58 -17.31 -0.19
CA PRO A 110 11.66 -17.69 0.73
C PRO A 110 11.36 -17.38 2.20
N VAL A 111 10.73 -16.24 2.49
CA VAL A 111 10.38 -15.85 3.87
C VAL A 111 9.26 -16.75 4.39
N TYR A 112 8.26 -17.03 3.55
CA TYR A 112 7.15 -17.93 3.86
C TYR A 112 7.64 -19.36 4.15
N ARG A 113 8.69 -19.85 3.46
CA ARG A 113 9.29 -21.16 3.77
C ARG A 113 9.85 -21.25 5.18
N VAL A 114 10.43 -20.17 5.70
CA VAL A 114 11.00 -20.13 7.07
C VAL A 114 9.90 -19.94 8.11
N PHE A 115 8.89 -19.13 7.78
CA PHE A 115 7.77 -18.82 8.65
C PHE A 115 6.45 -19.04 7.88
N PRO A 116 5.94 -20.27 7.81
CA PRO A 116 4.71 -20.55 7.06
C PRO A 116 3.49 -20.00 7.79
N GLY A 117 2.66 -19.23 7.08
CA GLY A 117 1.32 -18.85 7.51
C GLY A 117 0.93 -17.39 7.24
N PRO A 118 -0.35 -17.03 7.49
CA PRO A 118 -0.88 -15.71 7.16
C PRO A 118 -0.19 -14.55 7.89
N VAL A 119 0.30 -14.79 9.12
CA VAL A 119 1.00 -13.78 9.90
C VAL A 119 2.25 -13.27 9.18
N THR A 120 2.94 -14.14 8.44
CA THR A 120 4.14 -13.76 7.68
C THR A 120 3.85 -12.73 6.61
N LEU A 121 2.72 -12.88 5.92
CA LEU A 121 2.25 -11.91 4.93
C LEU A 121 1.95 -10.56 5.59
N LEU A 122 1.22 -10.56 6.72
CA LEU A 122 0.91 -9.34 7.48
C LEU A 122 2.17 -8.60 7.94
N VAL A 123 3.17 -9.33 8.44
CA VAL A 123 4.47 -8.77 8.86
C VAL A 123 5.25 -8.23 7.66
N ALA A 124 5.26 -8.94 6.54
CA ALA A 124 5.93 -8.50 5.31
C ALA A 124 5.33 -7.19 4.77
N GLN A 125 3.99 -7.08 4.73
CA GLN A 125 3.31 -5.85 4.37
C GLN A 125 3.67 -4.68 5.32
N ALA A 126 3.64 -4.92 6.63
CA ALA A 126 4.04 -3.93 7.62
C ALA A 126 5.48 -3.43 7.39
N ALA A 127 6.41 -4.34 7.05
CA ALA A 127 7.80 -4.00 6.74
C ALA A 127 7.91 -3.13 5.47
N LEU A 128 7.20 -3.46 4.40
CA LEU A 128 7.22 -2.70 3.15
C LEU A 128 6.64 -1.29 3.32
N PHE A 129 5.54 -1.15 4.07
CA PHE A 129 4.94 0.13 4.42
C PHE A 129 5.85 0.97 5.34
N ALA A 130 6.58 0.33 6.24
CA ALA A 130 7.54 1.02 7.09
C ALA A 130 8.75 1.52 6.29
N VAL A 131 9.28 0.69 5.40
CA VAL A 131 10.43 1.02 4.53
C VAL A 131 10.11 2.20 3.63
N SER A 132 8.88 2.33 3.11
CA SER A 132 8.48 3.45 2.26
C SER A 132 8.47 4.81 2.99
N ALA A 133 8.42 4.83 4.33
CA ALA A 133 8.55 6.07 5.11
C ALA A 133 9.97 6.64 5.06
N VAL A 134 10.98 5.80 4.80
CA VAL A 134 12.39 6.22 4.70
C VAL A 134 12.60 7.26 3.59
N PRO A 135 12.29 7.00 2.31
CA PRO A 135 12.50 7.99 1.25
C PRO A 135 11.71 9.29 1.46
N VAL A 136 10.47 9.19 1.94
CA VAL A 136 9.59 10.34 2.22
C VAL A 136 10.20 11.25 3.29
N THR A 137 10.53 10.69 4.45
CA THR A 137 11.11 11.45 5.58
C THR A 137 12.49 11.99 5.22
N ARG A 138 13.30 11.17 4.54
CA ARG A 138 14.67 11.50 4.15
C ARG A 138 14.73 12.68 3.18
N VAL A 139 13.92 12.68 2.13
CA VAL A 139 13.91 13.79 1.17
C VAL A 139 13.29 15.04 1.76
N ALA A 140 12.22 14.91 2.55
CA ALA A 140 11.60 16.03 3.25
C ALA A 140 12.59 16.70 4.22
N ALA A 141 13.35 15.92 5.01
CA ALA A 141 14.35 16.45 5.93
C ALA A 141 15.48 17.18 5.21
N ARG A 142 15.95 16.64 4.07
CA ARG A 142 17.00 17.27 3.26
C ARG A 142 16.59 18.66 2.75
N LEU A 143 15.35 18.80 2.28
CA LEU A 143 14.87 20.06 1.68
C LEU A 143 14.36 21.05 2.73
N LEU A 144 13.57 20.58 3.69
CA LEU A 144 12.80 21.40 4.62
C LEU A 144 13.45 21.55 6.01
N GLY A 145 14.48 20.74 6.30
CA GLY A 145 15.14 20.64 7.60
C GLY A 145 14.58 19.49 8.46
N ARG A 146 15.38 19.02 9.43
CA ARG A 146 15.12 17.83 10.25
C ARG A 146 13.70 17.76 10.84
N GLY A 147 13.27 18.80 11.55
CA GLY A 147 11.96 18.82 12.23
C GLY A 147 10.77 18.75 11.28
N ARG A 148 10.78 19.58 10.22
CA ARG A 148 9.72 19.55 9.19
C ARG A 148 9.73 18.23 8.41
N GLY A 149 10.91 17.69 8.13
CA GLY A 149 11.06 16.38 7.49
C GLY A 149 10.47 15.25 8.32
N LEU A 150 10.75 15.25 9.62
CA LEU A 150 10.16 14.28 10.56
C LEU A 150 8.64 14.44 10.66
N ALA A 151 8.13 15.67 10.69
CA ALA A 151 6.68 15.92 10.69
C ALA A 151 5.98 15.36 9.44
N ILE A 152 6.57 15.56 8.24
CA ILE A 152 6.07 14.94 7.00
C ILE A 152 6.16 13.40 7.06
N GLY A 153 7.26 12.87 7.58
CA GLY A 153 7.43 11.43 7.77
C GLY A 153 6.36 10.82 8.67
N ILE A 154 6.10 11.43 9.82
CA ILE A 154 5.05 11.02 10.75
C ILE A 154 3.70 11.10 10.05
N ALA A 155 3.38 12.23 9.40
CA ALA A 155 2.12 12.41 8.69
C ALA A 155 1.89 11.35 7.61
N TYR A 156 2.94 10.97 6.88
CA TYR A 156 2.91 9.87 5.91
C TYR A 156 2.65 8.53 6.60
N GLY A 157 3.42 8.19 7.63
CA GLY A 157 3.33 6.92 8.34
C GLY A 157 1.98 6.71 9.01
N VAL A 158 1.39 7.75 9.60
CA VAL A 158 0.05 7.68 10.21
C VAL A 158 -1.06 8.15 9.28
N SER A 159 -0.79 8.27 7.97
CA SER A 159 -1.82 8.68 7.01
C SER A 159 -2.97 7.67 6.99
N TRP A 160 -4.20 8.17 6.83
CA TRP A 160 -5.39 7.33 6.83
C TRP A 160 -5.35 6.22 5.78
N GLY A 161 -4.76 6.50 4.59
CA GLY A 161 -4.63 5.52 3.51
C GLY A 161 -3.75 4.33 3.88
N LEU A 162 -2.63 4.55 4.59
CA LEU A 162 -1.81 3.44 5.08
C LEU A 162 -2.51 2.68 6.20
N GLN A 163 -3.13 3.39 7.15
CA GLN A 163 -3.83 2.72 8.26
C GLN A 163 -4.98 1.82 7.78
N ARG A 164 -5.75 2.27 6.79
CA ARG A 164 -6.84 1.47 6.20
C ARG A 164 -6.34 0.25 5.45
N ALA A 165 -5.22 0.35 4.74
CA ALA A 165 -4.60 -0.82 4.11
C ALA A 165 -4.02 -1.81 5.14
N VAL A 166 -3.47 -1.34 6.26
CA VAL A 166 -3.05 -2.23 7.36
C VAL A 166 -4.25 -2.92 8.02
N ASP A 167 -5.40 -2.26 8.08
CA ASP A 167 -6.65 -2.80 8.64
C ASP A 167 -7.25 -3.90 7.78
N PHE A 168 -7.13 -3.76 6.46
CA PHE A 168 -7.78 -4.62 5.48
C PHE A 168 -7.02 -5.92 5.18
N ASP A 169 -5.92 -6.19 5.89
CA ASP A 169 -5.03 -7.34 5.70
C ASP A 169 -4.13 -7.24 4.44
N PHE A 170 -3.46 -8.34 4.10
CA PHE A 170 -2.38 -8.36 3.11
C PHE A 170 -2.88 -8.15 1.67
N HIS A 171 -2.23 -7.24 0.95
CA HIS A 171 -2.43 -7.00 -0.48
C HIS A 171 -1.10 -6.77 -1.19
N GLU A 172 -0.98 -7.24 -2.43
CA GLU A 172 0.16 -7.08 -3.32
C GLU A 172 0.61 -5.63 -3.50
N ILE A 173 -0.31 -4.67 -3.38
CA ILE A 173 0.00 -3.24 -3.46
C ILE A 173 1.03 -2.79 -2.41
N CYS A 174 1.28 -3.59 -1.36
CA CYS A 174 2.35 -3.32 -0.40
C CYS A 174 3.74 -3.22 -1.02
N PHE A 175 3.97 -3.88 -2.16
CA PHE A 175 5.20 -3.73 -2.93
C PHE A 175 5.25 -2.41 -3.70
N ALA A 176 4.11 -1.89 -4.18
CA ALA A 176 4.09 -0.64 -4.94
C ALA A 176 4.47 0.58 -4.08
N ILE A 177 4.06 0.59 -2.81
CA ILE A 177 4.25 1.74 -1.92
C ILE A 177 5.73 2.16 -1.77
N PRO A 178 6.68 1.27 -1.39
CA PRO A 178 8.09 1.64 -1.33
C PRO A 178 8.69 1.95 -2.71
N LEU A 179 8.31 1.20 -3.76
CA LEU A 179 8.79 1.45 -5.13
C LEU A 179 8.44 2.86 -5.62
N ILE A 180 7.19 3.28 -5.45
CA ILE A 180 6.72 4.64 -5.76
C ILE A 180 7.47 5.66 -4.91
N ALA A 181 7.62 5.42 -3.60
CA ALA A 181 8.25 6.38 -2.70
C ALA A 181 9.74 6.61 -3.03
N PHE A 182 10.50 5.54 -3.30
CA PHE A 182 11.90 5.65 -3.73
C PHE A 182 12.03 6.26 -5.13
N SER A 183 11.13 5.90 -6.06
CA SER A 183 11.12 6.47 -7.40
C SER A 183 10.91 7.99 -7.35
N LEU A 184 9.87 8.45 -6.63
CA LEU A 184 9.55 9.86 -6.54
C LEU A 184 10.57 10.66 -5.71
N GLU A 185 11.20 10.08 -4.68
CA GLU A 185 12.39 10.71 -4.06
C GLU A 185 13.49 10.93 -5.11
N ALA A 186 13.77 9.92 -5.94
CA ALA A 186 14.79 10.03 -6.98
C ALA A 186 14.43 11.10 -8.02
N VAL A 187 13.15 11.25 -8.39
CA VAL A 187 12.65 12.35 -9.22
C VAL A 187 12.94 13.71 -8.58
N ILE A 188 12.57 13.89 -7.30
CA ILE A 188 12.82 15.14 -6.57
C ILE A 188 14.31 15.50 -6.56
N ARG A 189 15.18 14.48 -6.45
CA ARG A 189 16.64 14.65 -6.41
C ARG A 189 17.31 14.76 -7.77
N GLY A 190 16.56 14.76 -8.88
CA GLY A 190 17.12 14.79 -10.24
C GLY A 190 17.93 13.54 -10.59
N ARG A 191 17.66 12.40 -9.95
CA ARG A 191 18.32 11.11 -10.17
C ARG A 191 17.48 10.25 -11.12
N TRP A 192 17.37 10.69 -12.37
CA TRP A 192 16.42 10.15 -13.35
C TRP A 192 16.52 8.64 -13.54
N TYR A 193 17.73 8.09 -13.70
CA TYR A 193 17.92 6.64 -13.84
C TYR A 193 17.41 5.84 -12.64
N ALA A 194 17.73 6.29 -11.42
CA ALA A 194 17.24 5.64 -10.22
C ALA A 194 15.70 5.71 -10.14
N ALA A 195 15.11 6.85 -10.51
CA ALA A 195 13.65 6.99 -10.54
C ALA A 195 13.00 5.97 -11.48
N LEU A 196 13.57 5.79 -12.68
CA LEU A 196 13.07 4.87 -13.69
C LEU A 196 13.27 3.40 -13.26
N LEU A 197 14.42 3.07 -12.67
CA LEU A 197 14.69 1.71 -12.14
C LEU A 197 13.76 1.32 -10.98
N TRP A 198 13.44 2.27 -10.08
CA TRP A 198 12.47 2.03 -9.00
C TRP A 198 11.03 1.93 -9.52
N ALA A 199 10.70 2.61 -10.61
CA ALA A 199 9.35 2.55 -11.20
C ALA A 199 9.13 1.27 -12.00
N ALA A 200 10.12 0.81 -12.79
CA ALA A 200 9.99 -0.34 -13.68
C ALA A 200 9.35 -1.60 -13.03
N PRO A 201 9.74 -2.07 -11.83
CA PRO A 201 9.17 -3.28 -11.24
C PRO A 201 7.70 -3.15 -10.81
N LEU A 202 7.11 -1.95 -10.81
CA LEU A 202 5.69 -1.77 -10.50
C LEU A 202 4.78 -2.57 -11.45
N VAL A 203 5.20 -2.82 -12.69
CA VAL A 203 4.42 -3.63 -13.65
C VAL A 203 4.16 -5.06 -13.18
N PHE A 204 4.95 -5.58 -12.23
CA PHE A 204 4.79 -6.91 -11.66
C PHE A 204 3.96 -6.91 -10.36
N VAL A 205 3.58 -5.73 -9.87
CA VAL A 205 2.80 -5.60 -8.64
C VAL A 205 1.34 -5.93 -8.87
N LYS A 206 0.73 -5.27 -9.86
CA LYS A 206 -0.66 -5.42 -10.24
C LYS A 206 -0.82 -4.99 -11.70
N GLU A 207 -1.79 -5.56 -12.40
CA GLU A 207 -2.04 -5.31 -13.83
C GLU A 207 -2.22 -3.83 -14.18
N ASP A 208 -2.82 -3.02 -13.30
CA ASP A 208 -3.06 -1.59 -13.51
C ASP A 208 -1.83 -0.71 -13.21
N MET A 209 -0.81 -1.25 -12.53
CA MET A 209 0.36 -0.47 -12.11
C MET A 209 1.28 -0.10 -13.28
N GLY A 210 1.16 -0.72 -14.45
CA GLY A 210 1.86 -0.27 -15.66
C GLY A 210 1.41 1.13 -16.13
N ALA A 211 0.17 1.53 -15.85
CA ALA A 211 -0.27 2.91 -16.04
C ALA A 211 0.43 3.88 -15.07
N THR A 212 0.65 3.47 -13.81
CA THR A 212 1.46 4.22 -12.83
C THR A 212 2.91 4.36 -13.28
N VAL A 213 3.50 3.30 -13.86
CA VAL A 213 4.83 3.34 -14.48
C VAL A 213 4.91 4.38 -15.59
N ALA A 214 3.91 4.40 -16.47
CA ALA A 214 3.83 5.40 -17.53
C ALA A 214 3.68 6.81 -16.98
N ALA A 215 2.84 7.01 -15.95
CA ALA A 215 2.69 8.31 -15.31
C ALA A 215 4.00 8.81 -14.66
N ILE A 216 4.75 7.94 -13.98
CA ILE A 216 6.08 8.29 -13.44
C ILE A 216 7.06 8.60 -14.59
N GLY A 217 7.03 7.82 -15.68
CA GLY A 217 7.79 8.10 -16.90
C GLY A 217 7.48 9.50 -17.46
N ALA A 218 6.21 9.89 -17.52
CA ALA A 218 5.78 11.22 -17.94
C ALA A 218 6.32 12.31 -17.00
N VAL A 219 6.26 12.10 -15.68
CA VAL A 219 6.85 13.01 -14.70
C VAL A 219 8.36 13.20 -14.92
N VAL A 220 9.10 12.10 -15.13
CA VAL A 220 10.54 12.16 -15.42
C VAL A 220 10.78 12.91 -16.72
N TRP A 221 10.03 12.62 -17.78
CA TRP A 221 10.13 13.30 -19.07
C TRP A 221 9.91 14.82 -18.96
N ILE A 222 8.86 15.26 -18.23
CA ILE A 222 8.57 16.70 -18.02
C ILE A 222 9.74 17.39 -17.32
N ARG A 223 10.32 16.76 -16.29
CA ARG A 223 11.38 17.37 -15.48
C ARG A 223 12.75 17.27 -16.12
N ALA A 224 13.08 16.13 -16.72
CA ALA A 224 14.35 15.89 -17.38
C ALA A 224 14.57 16.84 -18.57
N ARG A 225 13.51 17.23 -19.29
CA ARG A 225 13.60 18.25 -20.35
C ARG A 225 14.10 19.61 -19.88
N ARG A 226 13.97 19.91 -18.59
CA ARG A 226 14.42 21.16 -17.97
C ARG A 226 15.79 21.02 -17.29
N ASP A 227 16.42 19.86 -17.38
CA ASP A 227 17.74 19.55 -16.82
C ASP A 227 18.75 19.40 -17.99
N PRO A 228 19.53 20.44 -18.32
CA PRO A 228 20.44 20.39 -19.47
C PRO A 228 21.55 19.36 -19.33
N GLU A 229 21.98 19.05 -18.09
CA GLU A 229 23.12 18.18 -17.84
C GLU A 229 22.77 16.70 -17.94
N ARG A 230 21.64 16.29 -17.34
CA ARG A 230 21.24 14.87 -17.23
C ARG A 230 20.02 14.52 -18.07
N GLY A 231 19.28 15.53 -18.51
CA GLY A 231 18.05 15.39 -19.28
C GLY A 231 18.18 14.63 -20.58
N PRO A 232 19.15 14.94 -21.46
CA PRO A 232 19.25 14.34 -22.79
C PRO A 232 19.28 12.80 -22.78
N ARG A 233 19.90 12.20 -21.75
CA ARG A 233 19.99 10.74 -21.62
C ARG A 233 18.78 10.11 -20.93
N ALA A 234 18.06 10.87 -20.10
CA ALA A 234 16.91 10.39 -19.34
C ALA A 234 15.60 10.44 -20.13
N VAL A 235 15.43 11.43 -21.01
CA VAL A 235 14.22 11.61 -21.82
C VAL A 235 13.87 10.38 -22.68
N PRO A 236 14.77 9.78 -23.47
CA PRO A 236 14.44 8.59 -24.26
C PRO A 236 14.09 7.39 -23.37
N LEU A 237 14.79 7.21 -22.25
CA LEU A 237 14.50 6.12 -21.30
C LEU A 237 13.12 6.31 -20.62
N ALA A 238 12.75 7.56 -20.31
CA ALA A 238 11.42 7.87 -19.79
C ALA A 238 10.32 7.53 -20.81
N VAL A 239 10.53 7.83 -22.10
CA VAL A 239 9.61 7.44 -23.18
C VAL A 239 9.52 5.93 -23.34
N ALA A 240 10.66 5.23 -23.32
CA ALA A 240 10.68 3.77 -23.36
C ALA A 240 9.94 3.17 -22.15
N LEU A 241 10.11 3.74 -20.96
CA LEU A 241 9.41 3.28 -19.76
C LEU A 241 7.89 3.51 -19.83
N MET A 242 7.44 4.61 -20.45
CA MET A 242 6.02 4.85 -20.71
C MET A 242 5.44 3.77 -21.62
N GLY A 243 6.10 3.48 -22.75
CA GLY A 243 5.70 2.41 -23.66
C GLY A 243 5.71 1.04 -22.98
N PHE A 244 6.75 0.75 -22.20
CA PHE A 244 6.87 -0.49 -21.43
C PHE A 244 5.72 -0.68 -20.44
N GLY A 245 5.40 0.34 -19.63
CA GLY A 245 4.31 0.26 -18.65
C GLY A 245 2.96 -0.02 -19.30
N VAL A 246 2.62 0.72 -20.37
CA VAL A 246 1.38 0.52 -21.13
C VAL A 246 1.34 -0.87 -21.77
N ALA A 247 2.44 -1.30 -22.40
CA ALA A 247 2.52 -2.60 -23.07
C ALA A 247 2.35 -3.77 -22.08
N VAL A 248 2.98 -3.71 -20.90
CA VAL A 248 2.86 -4.79 -19.91
C VAL A 248 1.45 -4.83 -19.31
N SER A 249 0.83 -3.69 -19.01
CA SER A 249 -0.58 -3.66 -18.58
C SER A 249 -1.52 -4.22 -19.64
N ALA A 250 -1.33 -3.84 -20.91
CA ALA A 250 -2.13 -4.37 -22.02
C ALA A 250 -1.93 -5.88 -22.19
N LEU A 251 -0.69 -6.37 -22.07
CA LEU A 251 -0.38 -7.80 -22.10
C LEU A 251 -1.01 -8.55 -20.92
N ALA A 252 -0.93 -7.99 -19.71
CA ALA A 252 -1.52 -8.59 -18.51
C ALA A 252 -3.04 -8.74 -18.66
N LEU A 253 -3.73 -7.66 -19.04
CA LEU A 253 -5.19 -7.61 -19.17
C LEU A 253 -5.71 -8.37 -20.40
N GLY A 254 -5.00 -8.32 -21.52
CA GLY A 254 -5.46 -8.87 -22.80
C GLY A 254 -5.01 -10.30 -23.09
N VAL A 255 -3.96 -10.79 -22.40
CA VAL A 255 -3.36 -12.10 -22.70
C VAL A 255 -3.15 -12.93 -21.44
N VAL A 256 -2.46 -12.39 -20.43
CA VAL A 256 -2.07 -13.19 -19.26
C VAL A 256 -3.29 -13.62 -18.46
N ILE A 257 -4.09 -12.65 -18.01
CA ILE A 257 -5.28 -12.93 -17.19
C ILE A 257 -6.29 -13.82 -17.96
N PRO A 258 -6.72 -13.45 -19.20
CA PRO A 258 -7.59 -14.32 -20.01
C PRO A 258 -7.03 -15.72 -20.24
N GLY A 259 -5.72 -15.87 -20.36
CA GLY A 259 -5.04 -17.15 -20.55
C GLY A 259 -5.09 -18.06 -19.33
N PHE A 260 -5.33 -17.52 -18.13
CA PHE A 260 -5.34 -18.27 -16.87
C PHE A 260 -6.72 -18.46 -16.25
N ASN A 261 -7.75 -17.68 -16.62
CA ASN A 261 -9.09 -17.79 -16.03
C ASN A 261 -10.09 -18.64 -16.80
N GLY A 262 -9.73 -19.11 -18.01
CA GLY A 262 -10.58 -19.97 -18.84
C GLY A 262 -11.82 -19.28 -19.44
N ALA A 263 -12.20 -18.09 -18.97
CA ALA A 263 -13.28 -17.26 -19.49
C ALA A 263 -12.88 -16.50 -20.77
N GLY A 264 -11.59 -16.27 -20.98
CA GLY A 264 -11.07 -15.58 -22.17
C GLY A 264 -11.27 -14.05 -22.15
N SER A 265 -11.69 -13.48 -21.02
CA SER A 265 -11.81 -12.04 -20.77
C SER A 265 -11.33 -11.70 -19.36
N TYR A 266 -11.11 -10.43 -19.04
CA TYR A 266 -10.78 -10.00 -17.67
C TYR A 266 -12.05 -9.60 -16.91
N ASP A 267 -12.34 -10.31 -15.81
CA ASP A 267 -13.62 -10.25 -15.08
C ASP A 267 -13.97 -8.85 -14.55
N TYR A 268 -12.98 -7.99 -14.33
CA TYR A 268 -13.22 -6.63 -13.82
C TYR A 268 -13.51 -5.61 -14.93
N TRP A 269 -13.46 -6.00 -16.22
CA TRP A 269 -13.93 -5.12 -17.30
C TRP A 269 -15.38 -4.71 -17.11
N ASP A 270 -16.24 -5.59 -16.59
CA ASP A 270 -17.65 -5.27 -16.34
C ASP A 270 -17.83 -4.16 -15.29
N LYS A 271 -16.80 -3.93 -14.45
CA LYS A 271 -16.80 -2.85 -13.46
C LYS A 271 -16.31 -1.50 -14.00
N VAL A 272 -15.69 -1.47 -15.17
CA VAL A 272 -15.05 -0.27 -15.76
C VAL A 272 -15.56 0.02 -17.18
N GLY A 273 -16.16 -0.96 -17.84
CA GLY A 273 -16.64 -0.93 -19.22
C GLY A 273 -18.16 -0.98 -19.34
N SER A 274 -18.66 -0.50 -20.47
CA SER A 274 -20.07 -0.35 -20.81
C SER A 274 -20.75 -1.67 -21.24
N GLY A 275 -20.61 -2.71 -20.43
CA GLY A 275 -21.31 -3.99 -20.62
C GLY A 275 -22.73 -3.93 -20.03
N GLY A 276 -23.71 -3.53 -20.83
CA GLY A 276 -25.15 -3.67 -20.55
C GLY A 276 -25.71 -2.73 -19.46
N ASP A 277 -26.51 -1.75 -19.89
CA ASP A 277 -27.48 -0.93 -19.13
C ASP A 277 -27.02 -0.18 -17.85
N GLN A 278 -25.73 -0.21 -17.49
CA GLN A 278 -25.23 0.46 -16.28
C GLN A 278 -24.64 1.84 -16.59
N THR A 279 -25.34 2.88 -16.14
CA THR A 279 -25.00 4.31 -16.28
C THR A 279 -24.12 4.86 -15.14
N GLY A 280 -23.52 3.99 -14.33
CA GLY A 280 -22.99 4.34 -13.02
C GLY A 280 -21.60 4.97 -12.99
N THR A 281 -21.31 6.06 -13.70
CA THR A 281 -20.07 6.82 -13.42
C THR A 281 -20.12 7.40 -11.99
N ILE A 282 -18.98 7.49 -11.31
CA ILE A 282 -18.93 8.07 -9.94
C ILE A 282 -19.68 9.41 -9.91
N PRO A 283 -20.57 9.65 -8.95
CA PRO A 283 -21.21 10.96 -8.82
C PRO A 283 -20.16 12.05 -8.59
N PHE A 284 -20.26 13.16 -9.31
CA PHE A 284 -19.27 14.25 -9.23
C PHE A 284 -19.01 14.71 -7.78
N GLY A 285 -20.06 14.80 -6.95
CA GLY A 285 -19.93 15.14 -5.54
C GLY A 285 -19.09 14.14 -4.74
N THR A 286 -19.21 12.84 -5.04
CA THR A 286 -18.41 11.77 -4.43
C THR A 286 -16.96 11.82 -4.91
N ALA A 287 -16.73 12.02 -6.20
CA ALA A 287 -15.38 12.19 -6.77
C ALA A 287 -14.67 13.40 -6.16
N LEU A 288 -15.34 14.55 -6.10
CA LEU A 288 -14.80 15.77 -5.51
C LEU A 288 -14.50 15.59 -4.02
N ARG A 289 -15.43 15.00 -3.25
CA ARG A 289 -15.23 14.72 -1.83
C ARG A 289 -14.03 13.80 -1.61
N THR A 290 -13.91 12.75 -2.40
CA THR A 290 -12.79 11.81 -2.36
C THR A 290 -11.47 12.50 -2.65
N LEU A 291 -11.41 13.29 -3.72
CA LEU A 291 -10.22 14.04 -4.09
C LEU A 291 -9.81 15.05 -3.01
N LEU A 292 -10.78 15.78 -2.44
CA LEU A 292 -10.55 16.71 -1.34
C LEU A 292 -10.12 15.97 -0.07
N TRP A 293 -10.65 14.79 0.21
CA TRP A 293 -10.25 13.97 1.34
C TRP A 293 -8.83 13.45 1.22
N ILE A 294 -8.40 13.15 -0.01
CA ILE A 294 -7.01 12.82 -0.29
C ILE A 294 -6.15 14.08 -0.11
N LEU A 295 -6.48 15.21 -0.73
CA LEU A 295 -5.56 16.34 -0.84
C LEU A 295 -5.56 17.30 0.37
N LEU A 296 -6.70 17.57 1.00
CA LEU A 296 -6.81 18.59 2.03
C LEU A 296 -6.11 18.19 3.34
N PRO A 297 -6.47 17.08 4.01
CA PRO A 297 -5.81 16.70 5.26
C PRO A 297 -4.36 16.24 5.09
N THR A 298 -3.99 15.72 3.91
CA THR A 298 -2.62 15.21 3.67
C THR A 298 -1.67 16.23 3.06
N THR A 299 -2.17 17.24 2.35
CA THR A 299 -1.31 18.20 1.63
C THR A 299 -1.68 19.66 1.79
N GLY A 300 -2.81 19.99 2.44
CA GLY A 300 -3.34 21.34 2.48
C GLY A 300 -3.58 21.93 1.08
N LEU A 301 -3.81 21.08 0.07
CA LEU A 301 -3.91 21.45 -1.35
C LEU A 301 -2.61 21.98 -1.98
N LEU A 302 -1.50 22.11 -1.24
CA LEU A 302 -0.25 22.66 -1.80
C LEU A 302 0.39 21.71 -2.82
N ALA A 303 0.17 20.40 -2.68
CA ALA A 303 0.66 19.40 -3.62
C ALA A 303 0.18 19.60 -5.07
N LEU A 304 -0.94 20.32 -5.28
CA LEU A 304 -1.44 20.70 -6.61
C LEU A 304 -0.42 21.51 -7.43
N ARG A 305 0.60 22.10 -6.78
CA ARG A 305 1.68 22.81 -7.46
C ARG A 305 2.80 21.91 -7.97
N SER A 306 2.77 20.61 -7.67
CA SER A 306 3.80 19.66 -8.06
C SER A 306 3.35 18.78 -9.23
N PRO A 307 4.20 18.59 -10.27
CA PRO A 307 3.92 17.63 -11.33
C PRO A 307 3.92 16.18 -10.86
N LEU A 308 4.39 15.88 -9.63
CA LEU A 308 4.42 14.51 -9.12
C LEU A 308 3.01 13.92 -8.96
N LEU A 309 1.96 14.75 -8.81
CA LEU A 309 0.58 14.28 -8.75
C LEU A 309 0.12 13.59 -10.04
N LEU A 310 0.81 13.75 -11.17
CA LEU A 310 0.54 12.95 -12.36
C LEU A 310 0.66 11.44 -12.07
N ALA A 311 1.54 11.03 -11.16
CA ALA A 311 1.67 9.62 -10.76
C ALA A 311 0.43 9.08 -10.01
N ALA A 312 -0.45 9.95 -9.50
CA ALA A 312 -1.71 9.55 -8.87
C ALA A 312 -2.87 9.44 -9.88
N VAL A 313 -2.71 9.99 -11.09
CA VAL A 313 -3.78 10.05 -12.10
C VAL A 313 -4.28 8.67 -12.51
N PRO A 314 -3.43 7.64 -12.74
CA PRO A 314 -3.92 6.31 -13.12
C PRO A 314 -4.86 5.70 -12.08
N THR A 315 -4.47 5.71 -10.81
CA THR A 315 -5.29 5.18 -9.71
C THR A 315 -6.59 5.97 -9.51
N LEU A 316 -6.54 7.31 -9.64
CA LEU A 316 -7.75 8.13 -9.60
C LEU A 316 -8.64 7.93 -10.84
N GLY A 317 -8.01 7.67 -11.99
CA GLY A 317 -8.68 7.47 -13.27
C GLY A 317 -9.58 6.25 -13.24
N TRP A 318 -9.02 5.06 -13.02
CA TRP A 318 -9.85 3.85 -12.96
C TRP A 318 -10.90 3.92 -11.84
N ARG A 319 -10.55 4.54 -10.71
CA ARG A 319 -11.47 4.74 -9.58
C ARG A 319 -12.68 5.60 -9.96
N PHE A 320 -12.50 6.63 -10.76
CA PHE A 320 -13.58 7.52 -11.18
C PHE A 320 -14.30 7.04 -12.44
N LEU A 321 -13.69 6.15 -13.22
CA LEU A 321 -14.36 5.46 -14.32
C LEU A 321 -15.20 4.29 -13.84
N SER A 322 -14.85 3.64 -12.73
CA SER A 322 -15.53 2.44 -12.29
C SER A 322 -16.95 2.68 -11.79
N HIS A 323 -17.81 1.69 -12.03
CA HIS A 323 -19.20 1.62 -11.61
C HIS A 323 -19.42 0.99 -10.23
N ASP A 324 -18.35 0.52 -9.59
CA ASP A 324 -18.39 -0.13 -8.27
C ASP A 324 -18.12 0.89 -7.15
N ASP A 325 -19.09 1.05 -6.25
CA ASP A 325 -19.07 2.03 -5.17
C ASP A 325 -17.99 1.74 -4.11
N HIS A 326 -17.54 0.49 -4.00
CA HIS A 326 -16.44 0.08 -3.11
C HIS A 326 -15.12 0.78 -3.47
N TYR A 327 -14.96 1.18 -4.73
CA TYR A 327 -13.76 1.90 -5.16
C TYR A 327 -13.85 3.40 -4.87
N TRP A 328 -15.04 3.96 -4.72
CA TRP A 328 -15.23 5.40 -4.58
C TRP A 328 -14.92 5.90 -3.17
N GLY A 329 -15.09 5.07 -2.15
CA GLY A 329 -14.96 5.43 -0.74
C GLY A 329 -13.53 5.49 -0.19
N THR A 330 -13.38 6.02 1.02
CA THR A 330 -12.08 6.12 1.73
C THR A 330 -11.72 4.86 2.51
N ASP A 331 -12.53 3.81 2.34
CA ASP A 331 -12.32 2.51 2.95
C ASP A 331 -11.36 1.66 2.10
N TRP A 332 -11.03 0.46 2.60
CA TRP A 332 -10.14 -0.48 1.94
C TRP A 332 -8.71 0.04 1.71
N HIS A 333 -7.95 -0.65 0.86
CA HIS A 333 -6.52 -0.42 0.67
C HIS A 333 -6.17 0.55 -0.47
N TYR A 334 -7.12 0.90 -1.35
CA TYR A 334 -6.87 1.60 -2.63
C TYR A 334 -6.16 2.95 -2.49
N SER A 335 -6.34 3.63 -1.37
CA SER A 335 -5.74 4.95 -1.15
C SER A 335 -4.28 4.88 -0.68
N ALA A 336 -3.77 3.70 -0.32
CA ALA A 336 -2.41 3.54 0.20
C ALA A 336 -1.34 3.90 -0.84
N VAL A 337 -1.52 3.52 -2.11
CA VAL A 337 -0.59 3.86 -3.20
C VAL A 337 -0.58 5.36 -3.53
N LEU A 338 -1.64 6.09 -3.18
CA LEU A 338 -1.74 7.54 -3.37
C LEU A 338 -0.96 8.33 -2.30
N MET A 339 -0.81 7.79 -1.09
CA MET A 339 -0.15 8.46 0.03
C MET A 339 1.32 8.85 -0.27
N PRO A 340 2.20 7.97 -0.78
CA PRO A 340 3.56 8.39 -1.10
C PRO A 340 3.59 9.45 -2.20
N VAL A 341 2.68 9.39 -3.18
CA VAL A 341 2.57 10.40 -4.25
C VAL A 341 2.17 11.75 -3.67
N ALA A 342 1.10 11.81 -2.88
CA ALA A 342 0.57 13.05 -2.31
C ALA A 342 1.57 13.74 -1.39
N LEU A 343 2.23 13.00 -0.49
CA LEU A 343 3.17 13.57 0.46
C LEU A 343 4.50 13.97 -0.22
N LEU A 344 4.98 13.23 -1.21
CA LEU A 344 6.15 13.64 -1.99
C LEU A 344 5.85 14.83 -2.91
N ALA A 345 4.64 14.90 -3.48
CA ALA A 345 4.16 16.08 -4.20
C ALA A 345 4.08 17.32 -3.29
N LEU A 346 3.63 17.16 -2.04
CA LEU A 346 3.68 18.21 -1.04
C LEU A 346 5.12 18.67 -0.78
N VAL A 347 6.06 17.74 -0.57
CA VAL A 347 7.47 18.07 -0.34
C VAL A 347 8.09 18.82 -1.52
N ASP A 348 7.84 18.35 -2.75
CA ASP A 348 8.29 19.03 -3.97
C ASP A 348 7.67 20.42 -4.11
N ALA A 349 6.38 20.58 -3.79
CA ALA A 349 5.71 21.87 -3.82
C ALA A 349 6.30 22.84 -2.78
N LEU A 350 6.52 22.37 -1.54
CA LEU A 350 7.10 23.15 -0.45
C LEU A 350 8.50 23.68 -0.77
N ASP A 351 9.34 22.86 -1.40
CA ASP A 351 10.68 23.27 -1.84
C ASP A 351 10.60 24.39 -2.90
N ARG A 352 9.69 24.26 -3.87
CA ARG A 352 9.48 25.28 -4.92
C ARG A 352 8.93 26.61 -4.42
N VAL A 353 8.10 26.62 -3.37
CA VAL A 353 7.55 27.86 -2.81
C VAL A 353 8.43 28.49 -1.74
N ARG A 354 9.57 27.89 -1.42
CA ARG A 354 10.49 28.39 -0.40
C ARG A 354 11.02 29.79 -0.69
N ASP A 355 11.23 30.11 -1.97
CA ASP A 355 11.77 31.38 -2.43
C ASP A 355 10.68 32.32 -2.99
N THR A 356 9.41 32.10 -2.62
CA THR A 356 8.31 32.94 -3.10
C THR A 356 8.36 34.35 -2.50
N HIS A 357 8.08 35.37 -3.32
CA HIS A 357 7.95 36.76 -2.86
C HIS A 357 6.60 37.05 -2.18
N ARG A 358 5.65 36.09 -2.16
CA ARG A 358 4.33 36.26 -1.54
C ARG A 358 4.38 35.89 -0.05
N PRO A 359 4.27 36.86 0.90
CA PRO A 359 4.51 36.60 2.32
C PRO A 359 3.54 35.58 2.94
N TRP A 360 2.26 35.61 2.53
CA TRP A 360 1.24 34.68 3.01
C TRP A 360 1.56 33.23 2.61
N LEU A 361 2.02 33.01 1.38
CA LEU A 361 2.34 31.68 0.85
C LEU A 361 3.60 31.12 1.52
N ALA A 362 4.61 31.97 1.76
CA ALA A 362 5.80 31.61 2.52
C ALA A 362 5.46 31.28 3.98
N SER A 363 4.54 32.01 4.61
CA SER A 363 4.05 31.70 5.97
C SER A 363 3.32 30.35 5.98
N TYR A 364 2.39 30.16 5.05
CA TYR A 364 1.63 28.93 4.88
C TYR A 364 2.55 27.71 4.71
N ALA A 365 3.47 27.76 3.74
CA ALA A 365 4.42 26.68 3.47
C ALA A 365 5.32 26.34 4.67
N ARG A 366 5.70 27.33 5.48
CA ARG A 366 6.53 27.11 6.68
C ARG A 366 5.80 26.31 7.77
N GLN A 367 4.50 26.51 7.92
CA GLN A 367 3.67 25.86 8.96
C GLN A 367 3.02 24.56 8.49
N LEU A 368 2.85 24.40 7.19
CA LEU A 368 2.10 23.28 6.61
C LEU A 368 2.61 21.89 7.03
N PRO A 369 3.92 21.59 7.12
CA PRO A 369 4.38 20.29 7.63
C PRO A 369 3.86 19.94 9.04
N ALA A 370 3.82 20.93 9.94
CA ALA A 370 3.30 20.73 11.29
C ALA A 370 1.78 20.59 11.28
N ALA A 371 1.08 21.38 10.45
CA ALA A 371 -0.37 21.31 10.30
C ALA A 371 -0.84 19.96 9.74
N VAL A 372 -0.18 19.46 8.68
CA VAL A 372 -0.46 18.14 8.09
C VAL A 372 -0.15 17.02 9.08
N CYS A 373 0.95 17.11 9.84
CA CYS A 373 1.24 16.16 10.91
C CYS A 373 0.17 16.18 12.01
N GLY A 374 -0.25 17.36 12.45
CA GLY A 374 -1.33 17.52 13.43
C GLY A 374 -2.65 16.94 12.93
N ALA A 375 -3.02 17.21 11.68
CA ALA A 375 -4.22 16.65 11.05
C ALA A 375 -4.15 15.12 10.96
N ALA A 376 -3.02 14.55 10.54
CA ALA A 376 -2.85 13.10 10.45
C ALA A 376 -2.91 12.42 11.82
N LEU A 377 -2.31 13.01 12.86
CA LEU A 377 -2.41 12.53 14.24
C LEU A 377 -3.84 12.67 14.80
N ALA A 378 -4.53 13.78 14.54
CA ALA A 378 -5.91 13.98 14.97
C ALA A 378 -6.86 12.96 14.32
N LEU A 379 -6.73 12.74 13.01
CA LEU A 379 -7.46 11.70 12.29
C LEU A 379 -7.11 10.30 12.79
N SER A 380 -5.88 10.08 13.28
CA SER A 380 -5.48 8.79 13.80
C SER A 380 -6.31 8.34 15.00
N SER A 381 -6.96 9.26 15.73
CA SER A 381 -7.84 8.93 16.87
C SER A 381 -9.11 8.17 16.48
N SER A 382 -9.53 8.25 15.21
CA SER A 382 -10.66 7.49 14.65
C SER A 382 -10.20 6.40 13.67
N MET A 383 -8.91 6.07 13.67
CA MET A 383 -8.29 5.12 12.75
C MET A 383 -7.66 3.94 13.50
N PRO A 384 -7.36 2.84 12.79
CA PRO A 384 -6.89 1.58 13.40
C PRO A 384 -5.71 1.69 14.37
N LEU A 385 -4.76 2.61 14.14
CA LEU A 385 -3.62 2.78 15.05
C LEU A 385 -4.05 3.26 16.45
N TYR A 386 -5.19 3.93 16.59
CA TYR A 386 -5.73 4.29 17.91
C TYR A 386 -5.95 3.06 18.79
N GLY A 387 -6.29 1.91 18.17
CA GLY A 387 -6.44 0.65 18.86
C GLY A 387 -5.21 0.26 19.67
N LEU A 388 -4.00 0.62 19.25
CA LEU A 388 -2.76 0.29 20.00
C LEU A 388 -2.69 0.98 21.37
N THR A 389 -3.50 2.01 21.61
CA THR A 389 -3.63 2.67 22.94
C THR A 389 -4.63 1.97 23.86
N GLN A 390 -5.42 1.03 23.32
CA GLN A 390 -6.49 0.34 24.03
C GLN A 390 -6.01 -1.04 24.50
N GLY A 391 -6.11 -1.32 25.80
CA GLY A 391 -5.72 -2.62 26.37
C GLY A 391 -6.45 -3.80 25.72
N ALA A 392 -7.72 -3.60 25.32
CA ALA A 392 -8.53 -4.59 24.63
C ALA A 392 -7.96 -5.05 23.28
N THR A 393 -7.05 -4.29 22.66
CA THR A 393 -6.36 -4.69 21.43
C THR A 393 -5.46 -5.89 21.64
N TYR A 394 -4.85 -6.00 22.82
CA TYR A 394 -3.88 -7.04 23.14
C TYR A 394 -4.51 -8.27 23.80
N ASP A 395 -5.77 -8.15 24.25
CA ASP A 395 -6.47 -9.25 24.91
C ASP A 395 -7.13 -10.19 23.89
N LYS A 396 -6.91 -11.49 24.09
CA LYS A 396 -7.51 -12.56 23.31
C LYS A 396 -8.60 -13.23 24.14
N SER A 397 -9.84 -12.96 23.77
CA SER A 397 -11.02 -13.38 24.51
C SER A 397 -11.11 -14.91 24.67
N PRO A 398 -11.75 -15.41 25.74
CA PRO A 398 -12.04 -16.84 25.90
C PRO A 398 -12.82 -17.42 24.72
N GLN A 399 -13.70 -16.63 24.10
CA GLN A 399 -14.48 -16.99 22.92
C GLN A 399 -13.58 -17.28 21.72
N THR A 400 -12.63 -16.39 21.40
CA THR A 400 -11.68 -16.61 20.30
C THR A 400 -10.83 -17.86 20.55
N ARG A 401 -10.40 -18.12 21.80
CA ARG A 401 -9.67 -19.34 22.14
C ARG A 401 -10.52 -20.60 22.02
N ALA A 402 -11.83 -20.51 22.29
CA ALA A 402 -12.74 -21.63 22.08
C ALA A 402 -12.92 -21.94 20.59
N VAL A 403 -13.08 -20.90 19.76
CA VAL A 403 -13.16 -21.03 18.30
C VAL A 403 -11.91 -21.68 17.72
N GLU A 404 -10.72 -21.21 18.10
CA GLU A 404 -9.47 -21.83 17.62
C GLU A 404 -9.35 -23.29 18.04
N ARG A 405 -9.66 -23.61 19.31
CA ARG A 405 -9.68 -25.02 19.77
C ARG A 405 -10.68 -25.88 19.00
N LEU A 406 -11.80 -25.31 18.54
CA LEU A 406 -12.75 -26.01 17.69
C LEU A 406 -12.16 -26.25 16.29
N LEU A 407 -11.55 -25.24 15.68
CA LEU A 407 -10.93 -25.35 14.35
C LEU A 407 -9.70 -26.28 14.36
N ASP A 408 -8.94 -26.33 15.46
CA ASP A 408 -7.78 -27.21 15.64
C ASP A 408 -8.14 -28.71 15.59
N ARG A 409 -9.42 -29.06 15.75
CA ARG A 409 -9.93 -30.44 15.63
C ARG A 409 -9.99 -30.93 14.18
N ILE A 410 -9.87 -30.03 13.20
CA ILE A 410 -9.78 -30.38 11.77
C ILE A 410 -8.33 -30.80 11.48
N PRO A 411 -8.03 -32.03 11.03
CA PRO A 411 -6.66 -32.47 10.80
C PRO A 411 -5.90 -31.62 9.76
N ASP A 412 -4.58 -31.49 9.92
CA ASP A 412 -3.70 -30.94 8.90
C ASP A 412 -3.82 -31.76 7.60
N GLY A 413 -3.77 -31.09 6.45
CA GLY A 413 -3.95 -31.69 5.13
C GLY A 413 -5.39 -31.97 4.74
N ALA A 414 -6.37 -31.82 5.64
CA ALA A 414 -7.78 -32.03 5.32
C ALA A 414 -8.28 -31.05 4.23
N THR A 415 -9.25 -31.50 3.43
CA THR A 415 -9.99 -30.62 2.53
C THR A 415 -11.15 -29.98 3.29
N VAL A 416 -11.17 -28.66 3.37
CA VAL A 416 -12.14 -27.91 4.18
C VAL A 416 -12.86 -26.91 3.32
N GLU A 417 -14.19 -26.92 3.36
CA GLU A 417 -14.99 -25.81 2.84
C GLU A 417 -15.26 -24.83 3.97
N ALA A 418 -14.97 -23.55 3.74
CA ALA A 418 -15.09 -22.52 4.76
C ALA A 418 -15.58 -21.18 4.23
N ASN A 419 -16.20 -20.40 5.11
CA ASN A 419 -16.48 -18.98 4.90
C ASN A 419 -15.43 -18.09 5.59
N VAL A 420 -15.63 -16.78 5.59
CA VAL A 420 -14.64 -15.77 6.01
C VAL A 420 -13.91 -16.12 7.32
N GLY A 421 -14.63 -16.33 8.42
CA GLY A 421 -14.03 -16.44 9.76
C GLY A 421 -12.95 -17.53 9.89
N PRO A 422 -13.23 -18.80 9.54
CA PRO A 422 -12.27 -19.89 9.68
C PRO A 422 -11.04 -19.84 8.76
N ILE A 423 -11.13 -19.17 7.60
CA ILE A 423 -10.12 -19.23 6.53
C ILE A 423 -8.70 -18.94 7.04
N SER A 424 -8.50 -17.85 7.79
CA SER A 424 -7.17 -17.44 8.27
C SER A 424 -6.51 -18.39 9.28
N ARG A 425 -7.24 -19.39 9.79
CA ARG A 425 -6.73 -20.44 10.67
C ARG A 425 -6.44 -21.74 9.95
N LEU A 426 -7.05 -21.93 8.79
CA LEU A 426 -7.03 -23.19 8.09
C LEU A 426 -6.15 -23.15 6.85
N THR A 427 -6.04 -22.01 6.15
CA THR A 427 -5.40 -21.97 4.82
C THR A 427 -3.98 -22.47 4.85
N SER A 428 -3.20 -22.18 5.89
CA SER A 428 -1.80 -22.63 6.00
C SER A 428 -1.60 -24.12 6.25
N ARG A 429 -2.62 -24.82 6.74
CA ARG A 429 -2.52 -26.25 7.14
C ARG A 429 -3.47 -27.17 6.39
N CYS A 430 -4.52 -26.64 5.77
CA CYS A 430 -5.56 -27.38 5.07
C CYS A 430 -5.65 -26.94 3.59
N ARG A 431 -6.30 -27.75 2.77
CA ARG A 431 -6.80 -27.33 1.46
C ARG A 431 -8.15 -26.67 1.66
N VAL A 432 -8.19 -25.34 1.62
CA VAL A 432 -9.41 -24.57 1.94
C VAL A 432 -10.10 -24.11 0.66
N LEU A 433 -11.39 -24.42 0.56
CA LEU A 433 -12.30 -24.06 -0.53
C LEU A 433 -13.33 -23.08 0.00
N TRP A 434 -13.86 -22.23 -0.88
CA TRP A 434 -14.94 -21.32 -0.51
C TRP A 434 -16.28 -22.01 -0.42
N VAL A 435 -17.06 -21.62 0.58
CA VAL A 435 -18.43 -22.08 0.77
C VAL A 435 -19.28 -21.84 -0.49
N GLY A 436 -19.93 -22.90 -0.98
CA GLY A 436 -20.80 -22.85 -2.16
C GLY A 436 -20.08 -22.77 -3.52
N ALA A 437 -18.75 -22.81 -3.55
CA ALA A 437 -17.97 -22.78 -4.79
C ALA A 437 -17.01 -23.98 -4.92
N THR A 438 -17.36 -25.13 -4.35
CA THR A 438 -16.51 -26.34 -4.34
C THR A 438 -16.57 -27.15 -5.64
N GLN A 439 -17.44 -26.81 -6.57
CA GLN A 439 -17.75 -27.62 -7.76
C GLN A 439 -18.06 -29.08 -7.34
N ASP A 440 -17.45 -30.08 -7.98
CA ASP A 440 -17.66 -31.50 -7.68
C ASP A 440 -16.85 -32.00 -6.46
N ILE A 441 -16.02 -31.15 -5.84
CA ILE A 441 -15.21 -31.54 -4.69
C ILE A 441 -16.09 -31.62 -3.45
N ARG A 442 -16.17 -32.82 -2.89
CA ARG A 442 -16.81 -33.06 -1.60
C ARG A 442 -15.76 -32.92 -0.48
N PRO A 443 -15.79 -31.86 0.33
CA PRO A 443 -14.80 -31.62 1.37
C PRO A 443 -14.90 -32.65 2.51
N ASP A 444 -13.80 -32.86 3.24
CA ASP A 444 -13.79 -33.71 4.42
C ASP A 444 -14.47 -33.03 5.61
N TYR A 445 -14.34 -31.70 5.68
CA TYR A 445 -14.91 -30.87 6.73
C TYR A 445 -15.57 -29.61 6.15
N ILE A 446 -16.60 -29.14 6.86
CA ILE A 446 -17.21 -27.83 6.62
C ILE A 446 -17.03 -27.00 7.88
N ALA A 447 -16.43 -25.81 7.76
CA ALA A 447 -16.18 -24.89 8.87
C ALA A 447 -16.82 -23.54 8.57
N LEU A 448 -17.85 -23.15 9.33
CA LEU A 448 -18.62 -21.94 9.07
C LEU A 448 -18.69 -21.06 10.30
N GLN A 449 -18.53 -19.75 10.09
CA GLN A 449 -18.98 -18.72 11.03
C GLN A 449 -20.37 -18.25 10.62
N GLU A 450 -21.35 -18.46 11.48
CA GLU A 450 -22.75 -18.13 11.24
C GLU A 450 -23.26 -17.07 12.22
N PRO A 451 -24.36 -16.36 11.88
CA PRO A 451 -25.04 -15.48 12.83
C PRO A 451 -25.41 -16.23 14.12
N PRO A 452 -25.47 -15.54 15.28
CA PRO A 452 -25.70 -16.16 16.58
C PRO A 452 -27.01 -16.98 16.69
N GLU A 453 -27.99 -16.65 15.84
CA GLU A 453 -29.32 -17.27 15.81
C GLU A 453 -29.33 -18.61 15.06
N ARG A 454 -28.28 -18.90 14.28
CA ARG A 454 -28.20 -20.11 13.47
C ARG A 454 -28.03 -21.33 14.36
N THR A 455 -28.87 -22.34 14.16
CA THR A 455 -28.83 -23.60 14.93
C THR A 455 -27.98 -24.66 14.23
N GLU A 456 -27.41 -25.58 15.00
CA GLU A 456 -26.61 -26.69 14.45
C GLU A 456 -27.39 -27.52 13.41
N ARG A 457 -28.68 -27.76 13.66
CA ARG A 457 -29.56 -28.45 12.71
C ARG A 457 -29.64 -27.72 11.37
N GLN A 458 -29.82 -26.40 11.39
CA GLN A 458 -29.87 -25.60 10.16
C GLN A 458 -28.53 -25.59 9.42
N VAL A 459 -27.41 -25.68 10.14
CA VAL A 459 -26.08 -25.79 9.53
C VAL A 459 -25.89 -27.15 8.87
N ILE A 460 -26.36 -28.24 9.49
CA ILE A 460 -26.36 -29.58 8.88
C ILE A 460 -27.26 -29.62 7.64
N GLU A 461 -28.47 -29.05 7.72
CA GLU A 461 -29.38 -28.94 6.58
C GLU A 461 -28.74 -28.13 5.43
N TYR A 462 -28.07 -27.02 5.75
CA TYR A 462 -27.33 -26.22 4.77
C TYR A 462 -26.16 -27.00 4.14
N ALA A 463 -25.39 -27.76 4.93
CA ALA A 463 -24.34 -28.64 4.40
C ALA A 463 -24.90 -29.71 3.44
N GLY A 464 -26.08 -30.25 3.73
CA GLY A 464 -26.77 -31.18 2.82
C GLY A 464 -27.25 -30.52 1.52
N GLN A 465 -27.58 -29.23 1.55
CA GLN A 465 -27.90 -28.43 0.36
C GLN A 465 -26.65 -28.14 -0.48
N LEU A 466 -25.53 -27.81 0.17
CA LEU A 466 -24.25 -27.59 -0.51
C LEU A 466 -23.74 -28.86 -1.19
N HIS A 467 -23.91 -30.03 -0.55
CA HIS A 467 -23.38 -31.30 -1.03
C HIS A 467 -24.45 -32.41 -1.08
N PRO A 468 -25.35 -32.38 -2.07
CA PRO A 468 -26.36 -33.42 -2.23
C PRO A 468 -25.76 -34.83 -2.30
N GLY A 469 -26.30 -35.74 -1.50
CA GLY A 469 -25.83 -37.13 -1.44
C GLY A 469 -24.54 -37.34 -0.62
N SER A 470 -24.10 -36.35 0.17
CA SER A 470 -23.12 -36.54 1.24
C SER A 470 -23.78 -36.35 2.59
N SER A 471 -23.34 -37.11 3.61
CA SER A 471 -23.78 -36.91 4.98
C SER A 471 -22.70 -36.18 5.78
N TYR A 472 -23.09 -35.21 6.59
CA TYR A 472 -22.19 -34.46 7.46
C TYR A 472 -22.69 -34.55 8.90
N THR A 473 -21.76 -34.84 9.82
CA THR A 473 -22.03 -34.96 11.24
C THR A 473 -21.32 -33.83 12.01
N PRO A 474 -21.94 -33.29 13.06
CA PRO A 474 -21.35 -32.21 13.83
C PRO A 474 -20.13 -32.71 14.61
N VAL A 475 -19.00 -32.03 14.43
CA VAL A 475 -17.81 -32.19 15.26
C VAL A 475 -17.99 -31.34 16.51
N GLY A 476 -18.47 -30.11 16.36
CA GLY A 476 -18.88 -29.24 17.46
C GLY A 476 -19.18 -27.82 17.01
N SER A 477 -19.68 -27.02 17.94
CA SER A 477 -20.00 -25.62 17.73
C SER A 477 -19.60 -24.76 18.93
N THR A 478 -19.18 -23.52 18.69
CA THR A 478 -18.84 -22.55 19.75
C THR A 478 -18.84 -21.12 19.21
N SER A 479 -19.41 -20.17 19.96
CA SER A 479 -19.36 -18.73 19.63
C SER A 479 -19.73 -18.39 18.16
N GLY A 480 -20.75 -19.06 17.61
CA GLY A 480 -21.20 -18.87 16.22
C GLY A 480 -20.37 -19.62 15.17
N TYR A 481 -19.36 -20.39 15.57
CA TYR A 481 -18.59 -21.26 14.67
C TYR A 481 -19.09 -22.69 14.75
N PHE A 482 -19.17 -23.34 13.60
CA PHE A 482 -19.62 -24.72 13.44
C PHE A 482 -18.60 -25.50 12.62
N VAL A 483 -18.27 -26.71 13.07
CA VAL A 483 -17.44 -27.66 12.32
C VAL A 483 -18.22 -28.94 12.12
N LEU A 484 -18.38 -29.34 10.86
CA LEU A 484 -18.97 -30.59 10.45
C LEU A 484 -17.92 -31.48 9.79
N LYS A 485 -18.07 -32.80 9.91
CA LYS A 485 -17.23 -33.81 9.28
C LYS A 485 -18.08 -34.69 8.38
N ARG A 486 -17.59 -34.96 7.17
CA ARG A 486 -18.22 -35.91 6.26
C ARG A 486 -18.20 -37.33 6.84
N GLY A 487 -19.36 -37.98 6.81
CA GLY A 487 -19.59 -39.34 7.30
C GLY A 487 -19.09 -40.43 6.36
#